data_AF-A0A848BSK2-F1
#
_entry.id   AF-A0A848BSK2-F1
#
_cell.length_a   1.000
_cell.length_b   1.000
_cell.length_c   1.000
_cell.angle_alpha   90.00
_cell.angle_beta   90.00
_cell.angle_gamma   90.00
#
_symmetry.space_group_name_H-M   'P 1'
#
loop_
_entity.id
_entity.type
_entity.pdbx_description
1 polymer ?
#
loop_
_entity_poly.entity_id
_entity_poly.type
_entity_poly.pdbx_seq_one_letter_code
_entity_poly.pdbx_strand_id
1 'polypeptide(L)'
;MDTSDLTENDFKQIFFQQPVSGTFRILAVSCSGLNYLQALKRTFADSQLDLPCRQKAAHDWLTLEPRLYRYTCQNTPLSIYDAGYKEEMKAYIRLRTIWLDAADCTFMRHRHVMLMDLLRLCHNDICQCLPTRDIMANELEKQLFHEYLLYDMGLENTRFVGREAVSNGYHECDFTLEIEDIMKEPHQAIPRTRFRYLKRSLSESRMARCCAQWLYEHRQNLRRNHWIVDETAIEKSYDSGDNPEITDAILHELEQVYCNI
;
A
#
# COMPACT_ATOMS: atom_id res chain seq x y z
N MET A 1 -3.10 -19.39 6.70
CA MET A 1 -4.17 -18.36 6.70
C MET A 1 -5.37 -19.01 6.07
N ASP A 2 -6.52 -18.92 6.74
CA ASP A 2 -7.75 -19.58 6.35
C ASP A 2 -8.26 -19.05 4.99
N THR A 3 -8.58 -19.98 4.08
CA THR A 3 -8.88 -19.71 2.66
C THR A 3 -10.38 -19.72 2.37
N SER A 4 -11.26 -19.53 3.36
CA SER A 4 -12.71 -19.52 3.17
C SER A 4 -13.22 -18.20 2.56
N ASP A 5 -14.24 -18.23 1.69
CA ASP A 5 -14.93 -17.01 1.20
C ASP A 5 -15.73 -16.29 2.32
N LEU A 6 -16.37 -15.16 2.01
CA LEU A 6 -17.27 -14.46 2.95
C LEU A 6 -18.39 -15.40 3.43
N THR A 7 -18.58 -15.49 4.75
CA THR A 7 -19.55 -16.38 5.38
C THR A 7 -20.90 -15.70 5.59
N GLU A 8 -21.97 -16.46 5.81
CA GLU A 8 -23.30 -15.92 6.12
C GLU A 8 -23.28 -15.01 7.36
N ASN A 9 -22.43 -15.32 8.34
CA ASN A 9 -22.25 -14.48 9.52
C ASN A 9 -21.59 -13.14 9.17
N ASP A 10 -20.59 -13.14 8.29
CA ASP A 10 -19.99 -11.91 7.76
C ASP A 10 -21.06 -11.06 7.07
N PHE A 11 -21.96 -11.68 6.29
CA PHE A 11 -23.06 -10.95 5.65
C PHE A 11 -24.02 -10.31 6.66
N LYS A 12 -24.42 -11.02 7.72
CA LYS A 12 -25.30 -10.48 8.76
C LYS A 12 -24.67 -9.31 9.49
N GLN A 13 -23.36 -9.37 9.74
CA GLN A 13 -22.63 -8.32 10.46
C GLN A 13 -22.37 -7.08 9.59
N ILE A 14 -22.09 -7.25 8.30
CA ILE A 14 -21.72 -6.14 7.40
C ILE A 14 -22.95 -5.51 6.73
N PHE A 15 -23.98 -6.30 6.39
CA PHE A 15 -25.10 -5.89 5.53
C PHE A 15 -26.47 -5.91 6.19
N PHE A 16 -26.54 -5.79 7.51
CA PHE A 16 -27.77 -5.96 8.30
C PHE A 16 -29.03 -5.24 7.73
N GLN A 17 -28.89 -4.26 6.83
CA GLN A 17 -29.98 -3.53 6.18
C GLN A 17 -29.93 -3.45 4.64
N GLN A 18 -28.99 -4.11 3.94
CA GLN A 18 -28.92 -4.02 2.48
C GLN A 18 -29.68 -5.16 1.76
N PRO A 19 -30.43 -4.86 0.69
CA PRO A 19 -31.12 -5.89 -0.08
C PRO A 19 -30.12 -6.87 -0.74
N VAL A 20 -30.50 -8.16 -0.76
CA VAL A 20 -29.65 -9.27 -1.23
C VAL A 20 -29.42 -9.23 -2.75
N SER A 21 -30.16 -8.43 -3.51
CA SER A 21 -30.02 -8.29 -4.96
C SER A 21 -29.96 -6.82 -5.39
N GLY A 22 -29.23 -6.55 -6.47
CA GLY A 22 -29.16 -5.22 -7.07
C GLY A 22 -27.89 -5.00 -7.89
N THR A 23 -27.98 -4.10 -8.88
CA THR A 23 -26.90 -3.76 -9.82
C THR A 23 -25.62 -3.26 -9.13
N PHE A 24 -25.75 -2.65 -7.95
CA PHE A 24 -24.62 -2.09 -7.19
C PHE A 24 -24.20 -2.95 -5.99
N ARG A 25 -24.67 -4.20 -5.90
CA ARG A 25 -24.41 -5.06 -4.74
C ARG A 25 -22.91 -5.21 -4.45
N ILE A 26 -22.09 -5.45 -5.46
CA ILE A 26 -20.65 -5.69 -5.26
C ILE A 26 -19.94 -4.46 -4.66
N LEU A 27 -20.31 -3.27 -5.16
CA LEU A 27 -19.84 -1.99 -4.64
C LEU A 27 -20.29 -1.79 -3.20
N ALA A 28 -21.58 -1.97 -2.94
CA ALA A 28 -22.15 -1.82 -1.61
C ALA A 28 -21.55 -2.82 -0.60
N VAL A 29 -21.27 -4.04 -1.07
CA VAL A 29 -20.61 -5.09 -0.29
C VAL A 29 -19.20 -4.70 0.12
N SER A 30 -18.40 -4.31 -0.86
CA SER A 30 -17.01 -3.94 -0.63
C SER A 30 -16.90 -2.68 0.25
N CYS A 31 -17.69 -1.64 -0.02
CA CYS A 31 -17.65 -0.39 0.76
C CYS A 31 -18.08 -0.60 2.21
N SER A 32 -19.17 -1.34 2.46
CA SER A 32 -19.61 -1.58 3.84
C SER A 32 -18.63 -2.48 4.59
N GLY A 33 -18.02 -3.45 3.90
CA GLY A 33 -16.95 -4.26 4.45
C GLY A 33 -15.74 -3.41 4.88
N LEU A 34 -15.30 -2.47 4.04
CA LEU A 34 -14.20 -1.55 4.37
C LEU A 34 -14.55 -0.63 5.55
N ASN A 35 -15.78 -0.13 5.61
CA ASN A 35 -16.27 0.64 6.76
C ASN A 35 -16.26 -0.20 8.04
N TYR A 36 -16.66 -1.47 7.95
CA TYR A 36 -16.64 -2.37 9.10
C TYR A 36 -15.21 -2.71 9.54
N LEU A 37 -14.28 -2.92 8.61
CA LEU A 37 -12.85 -3.06 8.93
C LEU A 37 -12.30 -1.81 9.64
N GLN A 38 -12.73 -0.62 9.22
CA GLN A 38 -12.36 0.63 9.90
C GLN A 38 -12.91 0.68 11.33
N ALA A 39 -14.17 0.26 11.53
CA ALA A 39 -14.75 0.16 12.86
C ALA A 39 -13.98 -0.84 13.75
N LEU A 40 -13.67 -2.03 13.24
CA LEU A 40 -12.87 -3.02 13.97
C LEU A 40 -11.49 -2.51 14.33
N LYS A 41 -10.81 -1.81 13.41
CA LYS A 41 -9.51 -1.17 13.70
C LYS A 41 -9.62 -0.12 14.80
N ARG A 42 -10.67 0.71 14.79
CA ARG A 42 -10.92 1.71 15.85
C ARG A 42 -11.15 1.02 17.21
N THR A 43 -11.99 0.00 17.26
CA THR A 43 -12.24 -0.79 18.48
C THR A 43 -10.97 -1.44 19.01
N PHE A 44 -10.13 -2.00 18.13
CA PHE A 44 -8.85 -2.58 18.54
C PHE A 44 -7.89 -1.52 19.13
N ALA A 45 -7.86 -0.32 18.54
CA ALA A 45 -7.00 0.77 18.96
C ALA A 45 -7.48 1.49 20.23
N ASP A 46 -8.76 1.38 20.57
CA ASP A 46 -9.36 2.06 21.72
C ASP A 46 -8.82 1.51 23.05
N SER A 47 -8.07 2.32 23.79
CA SER A 47 -7.50 1.97 25.09
C SER A 47 -8.52 1.94 26.22
N GLN A 48 -9.72 2.50 26.03
CA GLN A 48 -10.77 2.53 27.05
C GLN A 48 -11.58 1.23 27.10
N LEU A 49 -11.49 0.38 26.08
CA LEU A 49 -12.18 -0.90 26.00
C LEU A 49 -11.39 -2.03 26.65
N ASP A 50 -12.12 -3.02 27.19
CA ASP A 50 -11.54 -4.21 27.80
C ASP A 50 -10.68 -5.00 26.81
N LEU A 51 -9.59 -5.59 27.32
CA LEU A 51 -8.65 -6.39 26.51
C LEU A 51 -9.32 -7.50 25.67
N PRO A 52 -10.30 -8.28 26.18
CA PRO A 52 -10.98 -9.29 25.38
C PRO A 52 -11.76 -8.69 24.20
N CYS A 53 -12.36 -7.51 24.37
CA CYS A 53 -13.08 -6.82 23.30
C CYS A 53 -12.14 -6.41 22.17
N ARG A 54 -10.99 -5.83 22.54
CA ARG A 54 -9.94 -5.41 21.59
C ARG A 54 -9.33 -6.60 20.85
N GLN A 55 -9.04 -7.69 21.56
CA GLN A 55 -8.49 -8.91 20.95
C GLN A 55 -9.48 -9.55 19.97
N LYS A 56 -10.77 -9.58 20.30
CA LYS A 56 -11.81 -10.04 19.39
C LYS A 56 -11.88 -9.18 18.13
N ALA A 57 -11.90 -7.85 18.28
CA ALA A 57 -11.91 -6.94 17.14
C ALA A 57 -10.68 -7.12 16.24
N ALA A 58 -9.50 -7.33 16.81
CA ALA A 58 -8.28 -7.65 16.05
C ALA A 58 -8.41 -8.98 15.29
N HIS A 59 -8.94 -10.03 15.93
CA HIS A 59 -9.15 -11.33 15.29
C HIS A 59 -10.13 -11.24 14.12
N ASP A 60 -11.27 -10.59 14.34
CA ASP A 60 -12.31 -10.38 13.32
C ASP A 60 -11.76 -9.55 12.16
N TRP A 61 -10.96 -8.50 12.45
CA TRP A 61 -10.29 -7.68 11.43
C TRP A 61 -9.31 -8.50 10.59
N LEU A 62 -8.41 -9.25 11.23
CA LEU A 62 -7.40 -10.09 10.57
C LEU A 62 -8.03 -11.20 9.71
N THR A 63 -9.24 -11.62 10.07
CA THR A 63 -9.99 -12.68 9.38
C THR A 63 -10.80 -12.13 8.22
N LEU A 64 -11.47 -10.99 8.42
CA LEU A 64 -12.38 -10.42 7.43
C LEU A 64 -11.64 -9.77 6.26
N GLU A 65 -10.55 -9.06 6.51
CA GLU A 65 -9.85 -8.29 5.46
C GLU A 65 -9.43 -9.17 4.26
N PRO A 66 -8.84 -10.36 4.44
CA PRO A 66 -8.50 -11.25 3.33
C PRO A 66 -9.72 -11.85 2.62
N ARG A 67 -10.86 -12.01 3.32
CA ARG A 67 -12.11 -12.49 2.72
C ARG A 67 -12.72 -11.40 1.83
N LEU A 68 -12.76 -10.17 2.33
CA LEU A 68 -13.27 -9.02 1.58
C LEU A 68 -12.42 -8.76 0.34
N TYR A 69 -11.08 -8.81 0.47
CA TYR A 69 -10.16 -8.68 -0.65
C TYR A 69 -10.48 -9.69 -1.77
N ARG A 70 -10.58 -10.98 -1.41
CA ARG A 70 -10.89 -12.04 -2.38
C ARG A 70 -12.27 -11.89 -3.00
N TYR A 71 -13.27 -11.52 -2.20
CA TYR A 71 -14.60 -11.21 -2.69
C TYR A 71 -14.56 -10.11 -3.76
N THR A 72 -13.85 -9.00 -3.49
CA THR A 72 -13.69 -7.91 -4.46
C THR A 72 -13.02 -8.41 -5.74
N CYS A 73 -11.93 -9.19 -5.66
CA CYS A 73 -11.25 -9.73 -6.82
C CYS A 73 -12.14 -10.68 -7.66
N GLN A 74 -12.85 -11.61 -7.01
CA GLN A 74 -13.72 -12.59 -7.67
C GLN A 74 -14.92 -11.93 -8.37
N ASN A 75 -15.46 -10.85 -7.80
CA ASN A 75 -16.67 -10.19 -8.29
C ASN A 75 -16.37 -8.99 -9.21
N THR A 76 -15.10 -8.67 -9.45
CA THR A 76 -14.69 -7.70 -10.46
C THR A 76 -13.66 -8.30 -11.41
N PRO A 77 -13.99 -9.40 -12.12
CA PRO A 77 -13.16 -9.85 -13.22
C PRO A 77 -13.22 -8.83 -14.36
N LEU A 78 -12.13 -8.71 -15.14
CA LEU A 78 -12.14 -7.98 -16.40
C LEU A 78 -11.99 -8.96 -17.54
N SER A 79 -12.93 -8.92 -18.50
CA SER A 79 -12.86 -9.68 -19.73
C SER A 79 -13.01 -8.74 -20.92
N ILE A 80 -11.96 -8.62 -21.73
CA ILE A 80 -11.97 -7.82 -22.97
C ILE A 80 -13.01 -8.30 -23.99
N TYR A 81 -13.53 -9.52 -23.83
CA TYR A 81 -14.52 -10.13 -24.70
C TYR A 81 -15.96 -9.90 -24.24
N ASP A 82 -16.17 -9.27 -23.08
CA ASP A 82 -17.51 -8.97 -22.59
C ASP A 82 -18.10 -7.76 -23.32
N ALA A 83 -19.36 -7.86 -23.74
CA ALA A 83 -20.10 -6.74 -24.32
C ALA A 83 -20.23 -5.55 -23.35
N GLY A 84 -20.16 -5.82 -22.04
CA GLY A 84 -20.17 -4.83 -20.96
C GLY A 84 -18.80 -4.31 -20.53
N TYR A 85 -17.70 -4.65 -21.22
CA TYR A 85 -16.32 -4.37 -20.78
C TYR A 85 -16.10 -2.93 -20.27
N LYS A 86 -16.65 -1.93 -20.96
CA LYS A 86 -16.50 -0.52 -20.57
C LYS A 86 -17.11 -0.22 -19.20
N GLU A 87 -18.24 -0.82 -18.86
CA GLU A 87 -18.90 -0.63 -17.56
C GLU A 87 -18.25 -1.49 -16.47
N GLU A 88 -17.83 -2.71 -16.79
CA GLU A 88 -17.03 -3.54 -15.89
C GLU A 88 -15.73 -2.86 -15.50
N MET A 89 -15.05 -2.23 -16.46
CA MET A 89 -13.83 -1.47 -16.24
C MET A 89 -14.03 -0.29 -15.28
N LYS A 90 -15.14 0.45 -15.40
CA LYS A 90 -15.45 1.52 -14.44
C LYS A 90 -15.67 0.98 -13.03
N ALA A 91 -16.40 -0.12 -12.90
CA ALA A 91 -16.63 -0.76 -11.60
C ALA A 91 -15.32 -1.29 -11.00
N TYR A 92 -14.47 -1.91 -11.82
CA TYR A 92 -13.15 -2.41 -11.46
C TYR A 92 -12.24 -1.31 -10.92
N ILE A 93 -12.12 -0.20 -11.66
CA ILE A 93 -11.32 0.96 -11.26
C ILE A 93 -11.84 1.52 -9.96
N ARG A 94 -13.14 1.80 -9.90
CA ARG A 94 -13.78 2.42 -8.73
C ARG A 94 -13.54 1.61 -7.45
N LEU A 95 -13.71 0.29 -7.51
CA LEU A 95 -13.51 -0.57 -6.34
C LEU A 95 -12.06 -0.58 -5.86
N ARG A 96 -11.10 -0.64 -6.79
CA ARG A 96 -9.68 -0.61 -6.46
C ARG A 96 -9.25 0.73 -5.88
N THR A 97 -9.70 1.85 -6.45
CA THR A 97 -9.44 3.19 -5.89
C THR A 97 -9.97 3.32 -4.46
N ILE A 98 -11.20 2.85 -4.18
CA ILE A 98 -11.76 2.85 -2.82
C ILE A 98 -10.90 2.02 -1.85
N TRP A 99 -10.35 0.89 -2.32
CA TRP A 99 -9.40 0.10 -1.53
C TRP A 99 -8.09 0.84 -1.26
N LEU A 100 -7.57 1.59 -2.24
CA LEU A 100 -6.37 2.41 -2.07
C LEU A 100 -6.59 3.51 -1.03
N ASP A 101 -7.75 4.18 -1.08
CA ASP A 101 -8.15 5.24 -0.14
C ASP A 101 -8.38 4.70 1.29
N ALA A 102 -8.76 3.43 1.44
CA ALA A 102 -8.95 2.75 2.73
C ALA A 102 -7.62 2.35 3.40
N ALA A 103 -6.61 3.22 3.30
CA ALA A 103 -5.22 2.94 3.66
C ALA A 103 -5.02 2.50 5.12
N ASP A 104 -5.81 3.09 6.00
CA ASP A 104 -5.69 2.87 7.42
C ASP A 104 -6.18 1.47 7.83
N CYS A 105 -7.27 0.97 7.27
CA CYS A 105 -7.93 -0.24 7.79
C CYS A 105 -7.67 -1.50 6.98
N THR A 106 -6.85 -1.44 5.93
CA THR A 106 -6.55 -2.56 5.03
C THR A 106 -5.09 -2.96 5.11
N PHE A 107 -4.78 -4.21 4.74
CA PHE A 107 -3.38 -4.59 4.66
C PHE A 107 -2.74 -3.97 3.43
N MET A 108 -1.62 -3.30 3.67
CA MET A 108 -0.75 -2.76 2.64
C MET A 108 -0.44 -3.77 1.51
N ARG A 109 -0.31 -5.06 1.84
CA ARG A 109 -0.07 -6.11 0.83
C ARG A 109 -1.20 -6.25 -0.20
N HIS A 110 -2.45 -6.09 0.21
CA HIS A 110 -3.60 -6.25 -0.67
C HIS A 110 -3.85 -4.97 -1.45
N ARG A 111 -3.71 -3.81 -0.80
CA ARG A 111 -3.73 -2.51 -1.49
C ARG A 111 -2.64 -2.40 -2.55
N HIS A 112 -1.43 -2.88 -2.26
CA HIS A 112 -0.34 -2.94 -3.24
C HIS A 112 -0.76 -3.73 -4.48
N VAL A 113 -1.39 -4.89 -4.32
CA VAL A 113 -1.89 -5.66 -5.47
C VAL A 113 -2.96 -4.89 -6.23
N MET A 114 -3.91 -4.24 -5.54
CA MET A 114 -4.92 -3.39 -6.19
C MET A 114 -4.31 -2.22 -6.97
N LEU A 115 -3.23 -1.62 -6.47
CA LEU A 115 -2.47 -0.58 -7.17
C LEU A 115 -1.81 -1.14 -8.43
N MET A 116 -1.14 -2.29 -8.32
CA MET A 116 -0.47 -2.93 -9.46
C MET A 116 -1.47 -3.36 -10.54
N ASP A 117 -2.65 -3.85 -10.14
CA ASP A 117 -3.77 -4.15 -11.03
C ASP A 117 -4.20 -2.92 -11.85
N LEU A 118 -4.30 -1.75 -11.20
CA LEU A 118 -4.64 -0.50 -11.88
C LEU A 118 -3.54 -0.02 -12.82
N LEU A 119 -2.27 -0.08 -12.40
CA LEU A 119 -1.14 0.27 -13.27
C LEU A 119 -1.11 -0.61 -14.52
N ARG A 120 -1.29 -1.93 -14.36
CA ARG A 120 -1.38 -2.87 -15.48
C ARG A 120 -2.52 -2.50 -16.42
N LEU A 121 -3.68 -2.12 -15.88
CA LEU A 121 -4.83 -1.70 -16.67
C LEU A 121 -4.54 -0.42 -17.47
N CYS A 122 -3.91 0.59 -16.84
CA CYS A 122 -3.52 1.83 -17.52
C CYS A 122 -2.52 1.57 -18.66
N HIS A 123 -1.53 0.70 -18.44
CA HIS A 123 -0.49 0.40 -19.44
C HIS A 123 -0.99 -0.50 -20.58
N ASN A 124 -1.99 -1.36 -20.31
CA ASN A 124 -2.49 -2.35 -21.27
C ASN A 124 -3.95 -2.09 -21.70
N ASP A 125 -4.36 -0.83 -21.80
CA ASP A 125 -5.70 -0.47 -22.32
C ASP A 125 -5.79 -0.65 -23.84
N ILE A 126 -5.93 -1.92 -24.26
CA ILE A 126 -6.02 -2.35 -25.68
C ILE A 126 -7.21 -1.68 -26.37
N CYS A 127 -8.33 -1.56 -25.66
CA CYS A 127 -9.58 -1.02 -26.21
C CYS A 127 -9.64 0.52 -26.18
N GLN A 128 -8.59 1.20 -25.68
CA GLN A 128 -8.53 2.66 -25.55
C GLN A 128 -9.76 3.24 -24.83
N CYS A 129 -10.25 2.52 -23.83
CA CYS A 129 -11.43 2.90 -23.06
C CYS A 129 -11.13 3.91 -21.95
N LEU A 130 -9.84 4.16 -21.65
CA LEU A 130 -9.35 5.06 -20.61
C LEU A 130 -8.70 6.30 -21.23
N PRO A 131 -9.47 7.37 -21.48
CA PRO A 131 -8.93 8.59 -22.10
C PRO A 131 -7.89 9.30 -21.24
N THR A 132 -7.92 9.11 -19.92
CA THR A 132 -6.99 9.73 -18.95
C THR A 132 -5.98 8.73 -18.38
N ARG A 133 -5.70 7.63 -19.10
CA ARG A 133 -4.84 6.55 -18.59
C ARG A 133 -3.45 7.02 -18.18
N ASP A 134 -2.85 7.97 -18.90
CA ASP A 134 -1.48 8.43 -18.64
C ASP A 134 -1.44 9.27 -17.34
N ILE A 135 -2.46 10.09 -17.11
CA ILE A 135 -2.62 10.87 -15.87
C ILE A 135 -2.80 9.91 -14.68
N MET A 136 -3.70 8.94 -14.84
CA MET A 136 -3.98 7.95 -13.80
C MET A 136 -2.75 7.07 -13.50
N ALA A 137 -2.03 6.62 -14.52
CA ALA A 137 -0.78 5.88 -14.35
C ALA A 137 0.23 6.72 -13.56
N ASN A 138 0.39 8.00 -13.91
CA ASN A 138 1.31 8.89 -13.22
C ASN A 138 0.97 9.09 -11.74
N GLU A 139 -0.32 9.26 -11.41
CA GLU A 139 -0.79 9.36 -10.03
C GLU A 139 -0.50 8.07 -9.25
N LEU A 140 -0.77 6.91 -9.85
CA LEU A 140 -0.52 5.59 -9.24
C LEU A 140 0.97 5.30 -9.07
N GLU A 141 1.82 5.73 -10.00
CA GLU A 141 3.29 5.61 -9.90
C GLU A 141 3.83 6.43 -8.72
N LYS A 142 3.35 7.67 -8.55
CA LYS A 142 3.70 8.51 -7.41
C LYS A 142 3.17 7.93 -6.09
N GLN A 143 1.92 7.45 -6.09
CA GLN A 143 1.34 6.79 -4.93
C GLN A 143 2.15 5.54 -4.54
N LEU A 144 2.56 4.71 -5.51
CA LEU A 144 3.43 3.56 -5.27
C LEU A 144 4.73 4.01 -4.59
N PHE A 145 5.35 5.06 -5.11
CA PHE A 145 6.62 5.54 -4.59
C PHE A 145 6.52 6.01 -3.14
N HIS A 146 5.67 6.99 -2.85
CA HIS A 146 5.62 7.59 -1.51
C HIS A 146 4.94 6.68 -0.47
N GLU A 147 3.88 5.94 -0.84
CA GLU A 147 3.15 5.13 0.15
C GLU A 147 3.74 3.73 0.33
N TYR A 148 4.41 3.16 -0.68
CA TYR A 148 4.81 1.75 -0.67
C TYR A 148 6.31 1.53 -0.68
N LEU A 149 7.06 2.31 -1.43
CA LEU A 149 8.51 2.13 -1.58
C LEU A 149 9.26 2.94 -0.52
N LEU A 150 8.94 4.23 -0.43
CA LEU A 150 9.51 5.13 0.55
C LEU A 150 8.97 4.85 1.95
N TYR A 151 9.83 5.15 2.91
CA TYR A 151 9.56 5.05 4.31
C TYR A 151 10.13 6.28 5.00
N ASP A 152 9.24 7.00 5.68
CA ASP A 152 9.56 8.21 6.42
C ASP A 152 10.29 7.85 7.72
N MET A 153 11.62 7.99 7.71
CA MET A 153 12.45 7.77 8.90
C MET A 153 12.27 8.89 9.92
N GLY A 154 11.91 10.10 9.49
CA GLY A 154 11.65 11.22 10.40
C GLY A 154 10.49 10.91 11.34
N LEU A 155 9.38 10.39 10.79
CA LEU A 155 8.24 9.97 11.58
C LEU A 155 8.57 8.80 12.54
N GLU A 156 9.41 7.84 12.13
CA GLU A 156 9.79 6.74 13.00
C GLU A 156 10.74 7.20 14.12
N ASN A 157 11.76 7.98 13.78
CA ASN A 157 12.75 8.48 14.73
C ASN A 157 12.09 9.40 15.76
N THR A 158 11.18 10.28 15.36
CA THR A 158 10.41 11.12 16.29
C THR A 158 9.51 10.30 17.23
N ARG A 159 8.88 9.22 16.74
CA ARG A 159 8.12 8.29 17.58
C ARG A 159 9.01 7.54 18.58
N PHE A 160 10.22 7.18 18.17
CA PHE A 160 11.20 6.53 19.04
C PHE A 160 11.63 7.46 20.17
N VAL A 161 12.08 8.68 19.83
CA VAL A 161 12.43 9.73 20.80
C VAL A 161 11.28 10.01 21.76
N GLY A 162 10.05 10.14 21.25
CA GLY A 162 8.87 10.34 22.10
C GLY A 162 8.62 9.18 23.09
N ARG A 163 8.88 7.93 22.69
CA ARG A 163 8.75 6.77 23.60
C ARG A 163 9.87 6.71 24.63
N GLU A 164 11.09 7.02 24.25
CA GLU A 164 12.22 7.11 25.20
C GLU A 164 12.02 8.25 26.18
N ALA A 165 11.52 9.40 25.72
CA ALA A 165 11.22 10.53 26.58
C ALA A 165 10.23 10.17 27.70
N VAL A 166 9.15 9.46 27.35
CA VAL A 166 8.15 8.97 28.32
C VAL A 166 8.71 7.90 29.25
N SER A 167 9.61 7.04 28.75
CA SER A 167 10.13 5.89 29.51
C SER A 167 11.26 6.28 30.47
N ASN A 168 12.11 7.22 30.07
CA ASN A 168 13.31 7.64 30.80
C ASN A 168 13.11 8.96 31.56
N GLY A 169 11.95 9.61 31.45
CA GLY A 169 11.63 10.85 32.15
C GLY A 169 12.44 12.04 31.65
N TYR A 170 12.64 12.15 30.33
CA TYR A 170 13.34 13.29 29.73
C TYR A 170 12.65 14.60 30.10
N HIS A 171 13.45 15.66 30.29
CA HIS A 171 12.91 17.02 30.37
C HIS A 171 12.35 17.44 29.00
N GLU A 172 11.22 18.16 29.02
CA GLU A 172 10.50 18.54 27.79
C GLU A 172 11.37 19.26 26.76
N CYS A 173 12.34 20.04 27.22
CA CYS A 173 13.24 20.78 26.34
C CYS A 173 14.23 19.88 25.57
N ASP A 174 14.67 18.76 26.15
CA ASP A 174 15.73 17.94 25.57
C ASP A 174 15.21 17.09 24.39
N PHE A 175 14.05 16.44 24.55
CA PHE A 175 13.48 15.67 23.45
C PHE A 175 12.89 16.56 22.34
N THR A 176 12.47 17.79 22.67
CA THR A 176 11.97 18.74 21.66
C THR A 176 13.09 19.18 20.71
N LEU A 177 14.31 19.41 21.24
CA LEU A 177 15.48 19.71 20.43
C LEU A 177 15.88 18.52 19.55
N GLU A 178 15.85 17.30 20.07
CA GLU A 178 16.10 16.09 19.28
C GLU A 178 15.07 15.90 18.15
N ILE A 179 13.78 16.16 18.43
CA ILE A 179 12.73 16.14 17.39
C ILE A 179 12.98 17.25 16.35
N GLU A 180 13.34 18.46 16.77
CA GLU A 180 13.69 19.54 15.83
C GLU A 180 14.87 19.16 14.94
N ASP A 181 15.91 18.52 15.49
CA ASP A 181 17.07 18.08 14.72
C ASP A 181 16.71 16.96 13.72
N ILE A 182 15.87 16.00 14.12
CA ILE A 182 15.34 14.98 13.19
C ILE A 182 14.53 15.62 12.07
N MET A 183 13.73 16.64 12.37
CA MET A 183 12.87 17.32 11.40
C MET A 183 13.64 18.26 10.46
N LYS A 184 14.89 18.64 10.78
CA LYS A 184 15.75 19.44 9.89
C LYS A 184 16.26 18.65 8.69
N GLU A 185 16.42 17.34 8.82
CA GLU A 185 16.85 16.44 7.74
C GLU A 185 15.97 15.18 7.68
N PRO A 186 14.71 15.29 7.21
CA PRO A 186 13.84 14.13 7.08
C PRO A 186 14.39 13.20 6.00
N HIS A 187 15.04 12.12 6.43
CA HIS A 187 15.55 11.12 5.51
C HIS A 187 14.43 10.16 5.07
N GLN A 188 14.20 10.05 3.77
CA GLN A 188 13.40 8.97 3.21
C GLN A 188 14.29 7.75 3.00
N ALA A 189 13.76 6.57 3.32
CA ALA A 189 14.50 5.33 3.18
C ALA A 189 13.68 4.25 2.49
N ILE A 190 14.38 3.25 1.94
CA ILE A 190 13.74 2.02 1.46
C ILE A 190 14.26 0.88 2.32
N PRO A 191 13.65 0.61 3.48
CA PRO A 191 14.06 -0.49 4.34
C PRO A 191 13.76 -1.84 3.69
N ARG A 192 14.38 -2.90 4.21
CA ARG A 192 14.20 -4.29 3.72
C ARG A 192 12.74 -4.73 3.63
N THR A 193 11.90 -4.27 4.57
CA THR A 193 10.46 -4.57 4.60
C THR A 193 9.71 -3.97 3.42
N ARG A 194 10.23 -2.88 2.84
CA ARG A 194 9.69 -2.16 1.69
C ARG A 194 10.28 -2.66 0.36
N PHE A 195 11.52 -3.14 0.36
CA PHE A 195 12.18 -3.71 -0.83
C PHE A 195 11.38 -4.83 -1.51
N ARG A 196 10.62 -5.63 -0.74
CA ARG A 196 9.72 -6.64 -1.33
C ARG A 196 8.65 -6.05 -2.25
N TYR A 197 8.19 -4.83 -1.97
CA TYR A 197 7.20 -4.14 -2.80
C TYR A 197 7.85 -3.57 -4.05
N LEU A 198 9.08 -3.04 -3.94
CA LEU A 198 9.88 -2.64 -5.09
C LEU A 198 9.98 -3.79 -6.09
N LYS A 199 10.44 -4.96 -5.63
CA LYS A 199 10.59 -6.16 -6.47
C LYS A 199 9.29 -6.56 -7.17
N ARG A 200 8.17 -6.55 -6.45
CA ARG A 200 6.85 -6.92 -7.00
C ARG A 200 6.34 -5.91 -8.02
N SER A 201 6.83 -4.67 -7.96
CA SER A 201 6.38 -3.58 -8.83
C SER A 201 7.15 -3.47 -10.14
N LEU A 202 8.35 -4.05 -10.25
CA LEU A 202 9.25 -3.86 -11.41
C LEU A 202 8.62 -4.18 -12.77
N SER A 203 7.70 -5.14 -12.83
CA SER A 203 7.08 -5.56 -14.10
C SER A 203 6.13 -4.52 -14.67
N GLU A 204 5.38 -3.81 -13.84
CA GLU A 204 4.37 -2.86 -14.31
C GLU A 204 4.76 -1.40 -14.07
N SER A 205 5.65 -1.11 -13.12
CA SER A 205 5.96 0.26 -12.71
C SER A 205 7.30 0.74 -13.28
N ARG A 206 7.27 1.93 -13.91
CA ARG A 206 8.48 2.65 -14.33
C ARG A 206 9.18 3.28 -13.14
N MET A 207 8.43 3.83 -12.19
CA MET A 207 8.98 4.43 -10.98
C MET A 207 9.77 3.43 -10.14
N ALA A 208 9.26 2.19 -10.01
CA ALA A 208 9.98 1.09 -9.36
C ALA A 208 11.29 0.75 -10.09
N ARG A 209 11.33 0.82 -11.41
CA ARG A 209 12.55 0.60 -12.20
C ARG A 209 13.56 1.74 -12.00
N CYS A 210 13.13 3.00 -12.08
CA CYS A 210 13.98 4.17 -11.76
C CYS A 210 14.57 4.05 -10.35
N CYS A 211 13.75 3.69 -9.38
CA CYS A 211 14.17 3.47 -8.00
C CYS A 211 15.19 2.32 -7.87
N ALA A 212 14.94 1.16 -8.49
CA ALA A 212 15.87 0.04 -8.48
C ALA A 212 17.21 0.39 -9.15
N GLN A 213 17.17 1.14 -10.26
CA GLN A 213 18.37 1.63 -10.94
C GLN A 213 19.18 2.56 -10.03
N TRP A 214 18.53 3.52 -9.37
CA TRP A 214 19.20 4.42 -8.43
C TRP A 214 19.85 3.65 -7.28
N LEU A 215 19.13 2.69 -6.68
CA LEU A 215 19.66 1.84 -5.61
C LEU A 215 20.89 1.05 -6.08
N TYR A 216 20.88 0.58 -7.33
CA TYR A 216 22.00 -0.17 -7.89
C TYR A 216 23.22 0.73 -8.11
N GLU A 217 23.05 1.93 -8.63
CA GLU A 217 24.13 2.91 -8.81
C GLU A 217 24.77 3.31 -7.48
N HIS A 218 23.96 3.44 -6.43
CA HIS A 218 24.39 3.89 -5.10
C HIS A 218 24.66 2.74 -4.11
N ARG A 219 24.65 1.49 -4.59
CA ARG A 219 24.72 0.27 -3.74
C ARG A 219 25.92 0.19 -2.81
N GLN A 220 27.03 0.84 -3.16
CA GLN A 220 28.23 0.88 -2.31
C GLN A 220 27.98 1.67 -1.02
N ASN A 221 27.14 2.72 -1.10
CA ASN A 221 26.79 3.58 0.03
C ASN A 221 25.73 2.93 0.94
N LEU A 222 24.87 2.06 0.38
CA LEU A 222 23.79 1.37 1.10
C LEU A 222 24.29 0.30 2.10
N ARG A 223 25.51 -0.20 1.95
CA ARG A 223 26.06 -1.32 2.75
C ARG A 223 26.25 -1.03 4.25
N ARG A 224 26.13 0.22 4.71
CA ARG A 224 26.38 0.64 6.11
C ARG A 224 25.11 1.09 6.84
N ASN A 225 24.02 0.32 6.75
CA ASN A 225 22.71 0.62 7.35
C ASN A 225 22.11 1.99 6.95
N HIS A 226 22.68 2.64 5.93
CA HIS A 226 22.16 3.89 5.37
C HIS A 226 21.27 3.50 4.20
N TRP A 227 19.97 3.39 4.48
CA TRP A 227 18.94 3.12 3.49
C TRP A 227 18.35 4.40 2.90
N ILE A 228 19.02 5.53 3.12
CA ILE A 228 18.59 6.86 2.73
C ILE A 228 18.65 6.96 1.21
N VAL A 229 17.55 7.39 0.61
CA VAL A 229 17.42 7.57 -0.82
C VAL A 229 17.25 9.03 -1.18
N ASP A 230 17.80 9.43 -2.32
CA ASP A 230 17.50 10.73 -2.92
C ASP A 230 16.20 10.62 -3.73
N GLU A 231 15.10 10.96 -3.06
CA GLU A 231 13.76 11.01 -3.66
C GLU A 231 13.72 11.88 -4.92
N THR A 232 14.36 13.05 -4.86
CA THR A 232 14.31 14.03 -5.95
C THR A 232 15.05 13.54 -7.19
N ALA A 233 16.16 12.81 -7.02
CA ALA A 233 16.88 12.19 -8.12
C ALA A 233 16.05 11.09 -8.81
N ILE A 234 15.33 10.27 -8.03
CA ILE A 234 14.48 9.20 -8.56
C ILE A 234 13.28 9.80 -9.32
N GLU A 235 12.58 10.78 -8.72
CA GLU A 235 11.46 11.46 -9.38
C GLU A 235 11.91 12.15 -10.67
N LYS A 236 13.07 12.81 -10.65
CA LYS A 236 13.62 13.47 -11.84
C LYS A 236 13.90 12.49 -12.98
N SER A 237 14.45 11.31 -12.68
CA SER A 237 14.66 10.25 -13.68
C SER A 237 13.33 9.71 -14.22
N TYR A 238 12.33 9.56 -13.36
CA TYR A 238 11.00 9.16 -13.80
C TYR A 238 10.33 10.24 -14.69
N ASP A 239 10.42 11.51 -14.31
CA ASP A 239 9.83 12.64 -15.02
C ASP A 239 10.55 12.94 -16.35
N SER A 240 11.84 12.61 -16.48
CA SER A 240 12.57 12.67 -17.76
C SER A 240 12.12 11.59 -18.76
N GLY A 241 11.32 10.63 -18.31
CA GLY A 241 10.84 9.52 -19.13
C GLY A 241 11.76 8.31 -19.17
N ASP A 242 12.76 8.24 -18.27
CA ASP A 242 13.68 7.13 -18.21
C ASP A 242 12.91 5.83 -17.91
N ASN A 243 13.28 4.76 -18.59
CA ASN A 243 12.69 3.44 -18.38
C ASN A 243 13.79 2.38 -18.32
N PRO A 244 14.53 2.31 -17.19
CA PRO A 244 15.67 1.44 -17.08
C PRO A 244 15.26 -0.03 -17.09
N GLU A 245 16.05 -0.85 -17.78
CA GLU A 245 15.88 -2.30 -17.81
C GLU A 245 16.56 -2.92 -16.58
N ILE A 246 15.76 -3.51 -15.70
CA ILE A 246 16.26 -4.14 -14.47
C ILE A 246 16.46 -5.62 -14.72
N THR A 247 17.72 -6.01 -14.92
CA THR A 247 18.12 -7.40 -15.15
C THR A 247 18.16 -8.22 -13.86
N ASP A 248 18.10 -9.55 -13.99
CA ASP A 248 18.23 -10.46 -12.85
C ASP A 248 19.56 -10.29 -12.09
N ALA A 249 20.63 -9.92 -12.80
CA ALA A 249 21.93 -9.64 -12.18
C ALA A 249 21.88 -8.41 -11.26
N ILE A 250 21.24 -7.31 -11.73
CA ILE A 250 21.02 -6.10 -10.93
C ILE A 250 20.19 -6.44 -9.69
N LEU A 251 19.12 -7.21 -9.87
CA LEU A 251 18.26 -7.62 -8.75
C LEU A 251 19.00 -8.47 -7.73
N HIS A 252 19.83 -9.40 -8.19
CA HIS A 252 20.60 -10.25 -7.30
C HIS A 252 21.62 -9.44 -6.49
N GLU A 253 22.30 -8.46 -7.09
CA GLU A 253 23.21 -7.57 -6.36
C GLU A 253 22.47 -6.72 -5.32
N LEU A 254 21.30 -6.17 -5.66
CA LEU A 254 20.47 -5.44 -4.71
C LEU A 254 20.00 -6.34 -3.56
N GLU A 255 19.55 -7.56 -3.85
CA GLU A 255 19.18 -8.53 -2.82
C GLU A 255 20.32 -8.82 -1.87
N GLN A 256 21.56 -8.97 -2.35
CA GLN A 256 22.71 -9.18 -1.48
C GLN A 256 22.91 -7.99 -0.53
N VAL A 257 22.75 -6.76 -1.02
CA VAL A 257 22.83 -5.56 -0.17
C VAL A 257 21.75 -5.57 0.91
N TYR A 258 20.53 -6.01 0.58
CA TYR A 258 19.38 -6.04 1.50
C TYR A 258 19.28 -7.30 2.38
N CYS A 259 19.96 -8.39 2.04
CA CYS A 259 19.89 -9.68 2.74
C CYS A 259 21.14 -10.06 3.52
N ASN A 260 22.34 -9.53 3.18
CA ASN A 260 23.62 -9.91 3.80
C ASN A 260 24.02 -9.06 5.02
N ILE A 261 23.04 -8.59 5.81
CA ILE A 261 23.25 -8.02 7.14
C ILE A 261 22.28 -8.68 8.12
#